data_AF-I4IXR9-F1
#
_entry.id   AF-I4IXR9-F1
#
_cell.length_a   1.000
_cell.length_b   1.000
_cell.length_c   1.000
_cell.angle_alpha   90.00
_cell.angle_beta   90.00
_cell.angle_gamma   90.00
#
_symmetry.space_group_name_H-M   'P 1'
#
loop_
_entity.id
_entity.type
_entity.pdbx_description
1 polymer ?
#
loop_
_entity_poly.entity_id
_entity_poly.type
_entity_poly.pdbx_seq_one_letter_code
_entity_poly.pdbx_strand_id
1 'polypeptide(L)'
;MNPTTANYDEPWKEALSEYFEAFLCLFFPEVHLENGFLQETRFLESIGENFPQRMYIYNYRAFDLYQKPVISLAILGDERVNWRPDSYNYLIF
;
A
#
# COMPACT_ATOMS: atom_id res chain seq x y z
N MET A 1 21.30 20.03 -22.53
CA MET A 1 21.09 19.93 -21.07
C MET A 1 19.87 19.04 -20.87
N ASN A 2 20.03 17.84 -20.31
CA ASN A 2 18.86 17.08 -19.85
C ASN A 2 18.29 17.80 -18.62
N PRO A 3 16.97 18.02 -18.53
CA PRO A 3 16.39 18.62 -17.34
C PRO A 3 16.66 17.69 -16.16
N THR A 4 17.24 18.23 -15.09
CA THR A 4 17.36 17.56 -13.80
C THR A 4 15.95 17.44 -13.24
N THR A 5 15.24 16.37 -13.58
CA THR A 5 13.94 16.08 -12.97
C THR A 5 14.18 15.79 -11.50
N ALA A 6 13.63 16.61 -10.60
CA ALA A 6 13.71 16.37 -9.18
C ALA A 6 13.10 15.00 -8.86
N ASN A 7 13.77 14.21 -8.02
CA ASN A 7 13.25 12.92 -7.56
C ASN A 7 12.21 13.19 -6.46
N TYR A 8 10.94 13.27 -6.85
CA TYR A 8 9.84 13.52 -5.94
C TYR A 8 9.41 12.29 -5.15
N ASP A 9 9.91 11.09 -5.47
CA ASP A 9 9.42 9.85 -4.88
C ASP A 9 10.05 9.51 -3.53
N GLU A 10 11.35 9.74 -3.39
CA GLU A 10 12.08 9.36 -2.17
C GLU A 10 11.62 10.11 -0.91
N PRO A 11 11.38 11.44 -0.94
CA PRO A 11 11.03 12.18 0.28
C PRO A 11 9.75 11.71 0.96
N TRP A 12 8.72 11.35 0.18
CA TRP A 12 7.45 10.88 0.77
C TRP A 12 7.54 9.43 1.25
N LYS A 13 8.34 8.59 0.59
CA LYS A 13 8.60 7.21 1.03
C LYS A 13 9.34 7.19 2.36
N GLU A 14 10.35 8.04 2.50
CA GLU A 14 11.12 8.20 3.74
C GLU A 14 10.22 8.69 4.89
N ALA A 15 9.47 9.78 4.65
CA ALA A 15 8.55 10.30 5.65
C ALA A 15 7.50 9.27 6.07
N LEU A 16 6.89 8.56 5.12
CA LEU A 16 5.91 7.52 5.46
C LEU A 16 6.54 6.38 6.25
N SER A 17 7.80 6.01 5.96
CA SER A 17 8.51 4.97 6.69
C SER A 17 8.76 5.37 8.16
N GLU A 18 9.11 6.63 8.41
CA GLU A 18 9.33 7.17 9.75
C GLU A 18 8.02 7.39 10.52
N TYR A 19 6.98 7.86 9.85
CA TYR A 19 5.70 8.24 10.47
C TYR A 19 4.59 7.21 10.31
N PHE A 20 4.88 5.99 9.86
CA PHE A 20 3.86 4.98 9.53
C PHE A 20 2.92 4.69 10.70
N GLU A 21 3.46 4.54 11.91
CA GLU A 21 2.65 4.26 13.10
C GLU A 21 1.77 5.46 13.48
N ALA A 22 2.32 6.67 13.45
CA ALA A 22 1.57 7.90 13.70
C ALA A 22 0.46 8.11 12.64
N PHE A 23 0.76 7.78 11.39
CA PHE A 23 -0.21 7.77 10.29
C PHE A 23 -1.36 6.80 10.58
N LEU A 24 -1.07 5.56 10.96
CA LEU A 24 -2.11 4.58 11.30
C LEU A 24 -2.93 5.02 12.52
N CYS A 25 -2.29 5.56 13.56
CA CYS A 25 -2.98 6.08 14.74
C CYS A 25 -3.93 7.23 14.37
N LEU A 26 -3.52 8.11 13.45
CA LEU A 26 -4.32 9.28 13.03
C LEU A 26 -5.49 8.91 12.11
N PHE A 27 -5.25 8.05 11.11
CA PHE A 27 -6.23 7.76 10.04
C PHE A 27 -7.01 6.47 10.27
N PHE A 28 -6.47 5.53 11.04
CA PHE A 28 -7.02 4.19 11.26
C PHE A 28 -6.93 3.80 12.74
N PRO A 29 -7.53 4.58 13.66
CA PRO A 29 -7.35 4.39 15.10
C PRO A 29 -7.79 3.00 15.57
N GLU A 30 -8.80 2.39 14.95
CA GLU A 30 -9.27 1.03 15.26
C GLU A 30 -8.21 -0.03 14.96
N VAL A 31 -7.43 0.16 13.89
CA VAL A 31 -6.31 -0.72 13.51
C VAL A 31 -5.17 -0.61 14.52
N HIS A 32 -4.97 0.58 15.08
CA HIS A 32 -3.96 0.81 16.11
C HIS A 32 -4.40 0.25 17.49
N LEU A 33 -5.69 0.20 17.77
CA LEU A 33 -6.27 -0.23 19.06
C LEU A 33 -6.34 -1.75 19.25
N GLU A 34 -6.45 -2.55 18.17
CA GLU A 34 -6.44 -4.01 18.27
C GLU A 34 -5.02 -4.56 18.54
N ASN A 35 -4.65 -4.65 19.82
CA ASN A 35 -3.55 -5.48 20.31
C ASN A 35 -2.20 -5.33 19.56
N GLY A 36 -1.74 -4.09 19.38
CA GLY A 36 -0.36 -3.69 19.67
C GLY A 36 0.80 -4.27 18.84
N PHE A 37 0.60 -4.94 17.71
CA PHE A 37 1.73 -5.36 16.88
C PHE A 37 1.46 -5.29 15.38
N LEU A 38 1.94 -4.22 14.75
CA LEU A 38 2.39 -4.26 13.35
C LEU A 38 3.58 -5.22 13.29
N GLN A 39 3.30 -6.52 13.10
CA GLN A 39 4.34 -7.55 13.19
C GLN A 39 5.38 -7.43 12.07
N GLU A 40 4.94 -7.06 10.86
CA GLU A 40 5.84 -6.88 9.72
C GLU A 40 5.20 -5.89 8.74
N THR A 41 5.83 -4.73 8.54
CA THR A 41 5.46 -3.79 7.48
C THR A 41 6.31 -4.08 6.26
N ARG A 42 5.66 -4.32 5.11
CA ARG A 42 6.34 -4.55 3.84
C ARG A 42 5.89 -3.53 2.81
N PHE A 43 6.78 -2.61 2.47
CA PHE A 43 6.59 -1.69 1.36
C PHE A 43 6.84 -2.45 0.06
N LEU A 44 5.81 -2.55 -0.78
CA LEU A 44 5.88 -3.21 -2.09
C LEU A 44 5.65 -2.17 -3.18
N GLU A 45 6.64 -2.01 -4.05
CA GLU A 45 6.49 -1.21 -5.25
C GLU A 45 5.80 -2.03 -6.33
N SER A 46 4.76 -1.46 -6.93
CA SER A 46 3.87 -2.16 -7.83
C SER A 46 3.54 -1.23 -9.00
N ILE A 47 4.23 -1.42 -10.14
CA ILE A 47 4.05 -0.60 -11.35
C ILE A 47 3.16 -1.35 -12.36
N GLY A 48 2.22 -0.65 -13.00
CA GLY A 48 1.50 -1.14 -14.19
C GLY A 48 0.11 -1.74 -13.94
N GLU A 49 -0.50 -2.22 -15.03
CA GLU A 49 -1.94 -2.56 -15.14
C GLU A 49 -2.40 -3.70 -14.22
N ASN A 50 -1.49 -4.58 -13.79
CA ASN A 50 -1.81 -5.70 -12.89
C ASN A 50 -1.82 -5.31 -11.41
N PHE A 51 -1.80 -4.02 -11.09
CA PHE A 51 -1.80 -3.52 -9.71
C PHE A 51 -2.92 -4.12 -8.84
N PRO A 52 -4.21 -4.15 -9.26
CA PRO A 52 -5.29 -4.67 -8.42
C PRO A 52 -5.14 -6.17 -8.13
N GLN A 53 -4.70 -6.93 -9.14
CA GLN A 53 -4.41 -8.36 -9.01
C GLN A 53 -3.28 -8.62 -8.01
N ARG A 54 -2.20 -7.82 -8.06
CA ARG A 54 -1.09 -7.95 -7.11
C ARG A 54 -1.51 -7.63 -5.69
N MET A 55 -2.31 -6.57 -5.49
CA MET A 55 -2.88 -6.25 -4.17
C MET A 55 -3.67 -7.43 -3.60
N TYR A 56 -4.53 -8.06 -4.41
CA TYR A 56 -5.26 -9.26 -4.00
C TYR A 56 -4.31 -10.42 -3.61
N ILE A 57 -3.31 -10.72 -4.45
CA ILE A 57 -2.35 -11.80 -4.19
C ILE A 57 -1.55 -11.55 -2.90
N TYR A 58 -1.12 -10.31 -2.67
CA TYR A 58 -0.35 -9.96 -1.48
C TYR A 58 -1.19 -10.04 -0.21
N ASN A 59 -2.42 -9.51 -0.24
CA ASN A 59 -3.35 -9.63 0.88
C ASN A 59 -3.60 -11.10 1.25
N TYR A 60 -3.93 -11.93 0.25
CA TYR A 60 -4.17 -13.36 0.43
C TYR A 60 -2.93 -14.08 0.99
N ARG A 61 -1.74 -13.84 0.43
CA ARG A 61 -0.51 -14.51 0.89
C ARG A 61 -0.11 -14.11 2.30
N ALA A 62 -0.27 -12.84 2.66
CA ALA A 62 -0.01 -12.38 4.02
C ALA A 62 -1.01 -13.01 5.00
N PHE A 63 -2.29 -13.07 4.64
CA PHE A 63 -3.31 -13.73 5.45
C PHE A 63 -2.97 -15.21 5.67
N ASP A 64 -2.61 -15.93 4.60
CA ASP A 64 -2.27 -17.34 4.65
C ASP A 64 -0.99 -17.60 5.49
N LEU A 65 0.01 -16.73 5.38
CA LEU A 65 1.27 -16.86 6.13
C LEU A 65 1.12 -16.61 7.63
N TYR A 66 0.39 -15.55 8.01
CA TYR A 66 0.32 -15.12 9.42
C TYR A 66 -0.95 -15.61 10.14
N GLN A 67 -1.96 -16.09 9.40
CA GLN A 67 -3.26 -16.53 9.94
C GLN A 67 -3.92 -15.44 10.82
N LYS A 68 -3.80 -14.19 10.38
CA LYS A 68 -4.31 -12.98 11.06
C LYS A 68 -5.00 -12.06 10.06
N PRO A 69 -5.93 -11.20 10.52
CA PRO A 69 -6.48 -10.14 9.68
C PRO A 69 -5.36 -9.30 9.05
N VAL A 70 -5.45 -9.04 7.74
CA VAL A 70 -4.46 -8.25 6.99
C VAL A 70 -5.13 -7.02 6.40
N ILE A 71 -4.50 -5.88 6.63
CA ILE A 71 -4.86 -4.62 5.98
C ILE A 71 -3.80 -4.31 4.94
N SER A 72 -4.25 -3.96 3.73
CA SER A 72 -3.38 -3.57 2.64
C SER A 72 -3.64 -2.11 2.29
N LEU A 73 -2.60 -1.28 2.38
CA LEU A 73 -2.64 0.13 2.01
C LEU A 73 -1.84 0.32 0.72
N ALA A 74 -2.35 1.17 -0.16
CA ALA A 74 -1.63 1.57 -1.37
C ALA A 74 -1.67 3.09 -1.55
N ILE A 75 -0.55 3.64 -1.99
CA ILE A 75 -0.40 5.05 -2.35
C ILE A 75 -0.18 5.10 -3.85
N LEU A 76 -1.09 5.80 -4.55
CA LEU A 76 -1.01 6.00 -6.00
C LEU A 76 -0.34 7.36 -6.24
N GLY A 77 0.89 7.33 -6.74
CA GLY A 77 1.70 8.54 -6.98
C GLY A 77 1.58 9.12 -8.40
N ASP A 78 0.79 8.52 -9.29
CA ASP A 78 0.69 8.99 -10.67
C ASP A 78 -0.40 10.05 -10.89
N GLU A 79 -0.20 10.90 -11.90
CA GLU A 79 -1.09 12.04 -12.19
C GLU A 79 -2.39 11.64 -12.92
N ARG A 80 -2.58 10.36 -13.26
CA ARG A 80 -3.73 9.93 -14.06
C ARG A 80 -4.98 9.82 -13.19
N VAL A 81 -5.78 10.88 -13.19
CA VAL A 81 -7.06 10.95 -12.46
C VAL A 81 -7.99 9.78 -12.78
N ASN A 82 -7.96 9.27 -14.01
CA ASN A 82 -8.83 8.18 -14.48
C ASN A 82 -8.34 6.79 -14.08
N TRP A 83 -7.12 6.65 -13.55
CA TRP A 83 -6.58 5.37 -13.10
C TRP A 83 -6.60 5.31 -11.57
N ARG A 84 -7.75 4.91 -11.03
CA ARG A 84 -7.98 4.74 -9.58
C ARG A 84 -8.70 3.43 -9.35
N PRO A 85 -7.99 2.28 -9.41
CA PRO A 85 -8.63 1.00 -9.19
C PRO A 85 -9.17 0.90 -7.77
N ASP A 86 -10.46 0.56 -7.64
CA ASP A 86 -11.16 0.39 -6.37
C ASP A 86 -11.42 -1.09 -6.03
N SER A 87 -11.34 -1.97 -7.03
CA SER A 87 -11.69 -3.38 -6.92
C SER A 87 -10.89 -4.22 -7.90
N TYR A 88 -10.68 -5.49 -7.54
CA TYR A 88 -10.17 -6.51 -8.44
C TYR A 88 -11.26 -7.56 -8.66
N ASN A 89 -11.66 -7.74 -9.92
CA ASN A 89 -12.62 -8.75 -10.33
C ASN A 89 -11.98 -9.63 -11.40
N TYR A 90 -12.25 -10.94 -11.32
CA TYR A 90 -11.93 -11.87 -12.39
C TYR A 90 -13.21 -12.52 -12.88
N LEU A 91 -13.33 -12.69 -14.19
CA LEU A 91 -14.51 -13.33 -14.78
C LEU A 91 -14.52 -14.81 -14.40
N ILE A 92 -15.69 -15.26 -13.94
CA ILE A 92 -15.97 -16.67 -13.67
C ILE A 92 -16.97 -17.11 -14.73
N PHE A 93 -16.46 -17.31 -15.95
CA PHE A 93 -17.15 -17.77 -17.17
C PHE A 93 -18.23 -16.83 -17.74
#